data_AF-A0A943IV31-F1
#
_entry.id   AF-A0A943IV31-F1
#
_cell.length_a   1.000
_cell.length_b   1.000
_cell.length_c   1.000
_cell.angle_alpha   90.00
_cell.angle_beta   90.00
_cell.angle_gamma   90.00
#
_symmetry.space_group_name_H-M   'P 1'
#
loop_
_entity.id
_entity.type
_entity.pdbx_description
1 polymer ?
#
loop_
_entity_poly.entity_id
_entity_poly.type
_entity_poly.pdbx_seq_one_letter_code
_entity_poly.pdbx_strand_id
1 'polypeptide(L)'
;MNHSEQIRKSIETVVRETIKKETKDCFRIYKAKVITAPNGSTCTVQLIGDSTQLTIPYSSDCASVTANQFVWVAAPYGFRNAIVWQKIDFK
;
A
#
# COMPACT_ATOMS: atom_id res chain seq x y z
N MET A 1 36.79 4.76 -1.79
CA MET A 1 35.69 3.84 -1.41
C MET A 1 36.33 2.51 -1.04
N ASN A 2 36.14 2.07 0.21
CA ASN A 2 36.74 0.82 0.68
C ASN A 2 36.08 -0.38 -0.02
N HIS A 3 36.86 -1.42 -0.34
CA HIS A 3 36.38 -2.64 -1.00
C HIS A 3 35.14 -3.24 -0.31
N SER A 4 35.09 -3.16 1.03
CA SER A 4 33.95 -3.60 1.85
C SER A 4 32.66 -2.84 1.57
N GLU A 5 32.71 -1.54 1.26
CA GLU A 5 31.53 -0.74 0.93
C GLU A 5 30.93 -1.11 -0.42
N GLN A 6 31.80 -1.43 -1.39
CA GLN A 6 31.37 -1.89 -2.72
C GLN A 6 30.67 -3.24 -2.61
N ILE A 7 31.25 -4.20 -1.88
CA ILE A 7 30.64 -5.52 -1.63
C ILE A 7 29.29 -5.36 -0.93
N ARG A 8 29.21 -4.52 0.10
CA ARG A 8 27.95 -4.24 0.80
C ARG A 8 26.87 -3.70 -0.15
N LYS A 9 27.21 -2.72 -1.00
CA LYS A 9 26.26 -2.17 -1.98
C LYS A 9 25.81 -3.23 -2.99
N SER A 10 26.71 -4.06 -3.48
CA SER A 10 26.37 -5.14 -4.42
C SER A 10 25.42 -6.15 -3.79
N ILE A 11 25.68 -6.58 -2.54
CA ILE A 11 24.78 -7.49 -1.81
C ILE A 11 23.42 -6.83 -1.61
N GLU A 12 23.37 -5.56 -1.21
CA GLU A 12 22.12 -4.83 -1.00
C GLU A 12 21.27 -4.77 -2.27
N THR A 13 21.89 -4.52 -3.43
CA THR A 13 21.20 -4.54 -4.73
C THR A 13 20.60 -5.90 -5.03
N VAL A 14 21.39 -6.98 -4.91
CA VAL A 14 20.94 -8.35 -5.19
C VAL A 14 19.78 -8.73 -4.26
N VAL A 15 19.91 -8.45 -2.96
CA VAL A 15 18.85 -8.74 -1.97
C VAL A 15 17.56 -7.98 -2.32
N ARG A 16 17.65 -6.69 -2.67
CA ARG A 16 16.47 -5.90 -3.07
C ARG A 16 15.81 -6.44 -4.33
N GLU A 17 16.59 -6.87 -5.32
CA GLU A 17 16.06 -7.46 -6.55
C GLU A 17 15.39 -8.81 -6.31
N THR A 18 16.00 -9.69 -5.52
CA THR A 18 15.42 -10.98 -5.13
C THR A 18 14.11 -10.78 -4.39
N ILE A 19 14.07 -9.89 -3.39
CA ILE A 19 12.83 -9.60 -2.65
C ILE A 19 11.75 -9.10 -3.60
N LYS A 20 12.07 -8.15 -4.50
CA LYS A 20 11.10 -7.64 -5.47
C LYS A 20 10.55 -8.73 -6.39
N LYS A 21 11.40 -9.67 -6.81
CA LYS A 21 11.02 -10.79 -7.68
C LYS A 21 10.11 -11.79 -6.96
N GLU A 22 10.55 -12.28 -5.81
CA GLU A 22 9.82 -13.31 -5.04
C GLU A 22 8.48 -12.78 -4.51
N THR A 23 8.43 -11.51 -4.14
CA THR A 23 7.23 -10.92 -3.54
C THR A 23 6.34 -10.17 -4.55
N LYS A 24 6.61 -10.32 -5.85
CA LYS A 24 5.86 -9.69 -6.93
C LYS A 24 4.40 -10.13 -6.91
N ASP A 25 4.16 -11.40 -6.64
CA ASP A 25 2.83 -12.02 -6.67
C ASP A 25 2.15 -12.03 -5.30
N CYS A 26 2.79 -11.44 -4.27
CA CYS A 26 2.18 -11.37 -2.96
C CYS A 26 0.97 -10.43 -2.95
N PHE A 27 -0.14 -10.96 -2.45
CA PHE A 27 -1.26 -10.14 -1.99
C PHE A 27 -0.86 -9.41 -0.71
N ARG A 28 -0.80 -8.08 -0.77
CA ARG A 28 -0.44 -7.25 0.39
C ARG A 28 -1.64 -6.44 0.85
N ILE A 29 -1.82 -6.39 2.16
CA ILE A 29 -2.84 -5.56 2.80
C ILE A 29 -2.12 -4.51 3.63
N TYR A 30 -2.54 -3.26 3.48
CA TYR A 30 -2.00 -2.13 4.20
C TYR A 30 -3.10 -1.44 5.00
N LYS A 31 -2.77 -1.02 6.22
CA LYS A 31 -3.63 -0.11 6.98
C LYS A 31 -3.49 1.29 6.38
N ALA A 32 -4.60 1.93 6.07
CA ALA A 32 -4.61 3.29 5.56
C ALA A 32 -5.66 4.14 6.28
N LYS A 33 -5.45 5.44 6.30
CA LYS A 33 -6.38 6.45 6.80
C LYS A 33 -7.05 7.14 5.61
N VAL A 34 -8.37 7.27 5.65
CA VAL A 34 -9.13 8.01 4.65
C VAL A 34 -8.86 9.50 4.82
N ILE A 35 -8.38 10.15 3.76
CA ILE A 35 -8.17 11.59 3.70
C ILE A 35 -9.42 12.26 3.11
N THR A 36 -9.90 11.71 1.99
CA THR A 36 -11.09 12.19 1.29
C THR A 36 -12.08 11.05 1.18
N ALA A 37 -13.32 11.30 1.57
CA ALA A 37 -14.41 10.32 1.46
C ALA A 37 -14.64 9.88 -0.01
N PRO A 38 -15.24 8.70 -0.23
CA PRO A 38 -15.50 8.20 -1.58
C PRO A 38 -16.33 9.17 -2.42
N ASN A 39 -15.91 9.42 -3.66
CA ASN A 39 -16.52 10.38 -4.57
C ASN A 39 -17.12 9.73 -5.83
N GLY A 40 -17.79 8.59 -5.65
CA GLY A 40 -18.41 7.82 -6.74
C GLY A 40 -17.59 6.58 -7.10
N SER A 41 -16.34 6.73 -7.55
CA SER A 41 -15.49 5.58 -7.95
C SER A 41 -14.15 5.49 -7.24
N THR A 42 -13.67 6.58 -6.62
CA THR A 42 -12.36 6.63 -5.97
C THR A 42 -12.41 7.17 -4.55
N CYS A 43 -11.37 6.86 -3.77
CA CYS A 43 -11.17 7.34 -2.42
C CYS A 43 -9.69 7.73 -2.27
N THR A 44 -9.40 8.84 -1.58
CA THR A 44 -8.02 9.23 -1.26
C THR A 44 -7.68 8.73 0.14
N VAL A 45 -6.62 7.94 0.23
CA VAL A 45 -6.14 7.31 1.47
C VAL A 45 -4.66 7.57 1.66
N GLN A 46 -4.20 7.57 2.91
CA GLN A 46 -2.81 7.68 3.29
C GLN A 46 -2.39 6.43 4.06
N LEU A 47 -1.33 5.75 3.64
CA LEU A 47 -0.85 4.55 4.33
C LEU A 47 -0.31 4.91 5.72
N ILE A 48 -0.54 4.05 6.71
CA ILE A 48 0.04 4.27 8.04
C ILE A 48 1.54 4.01 8.01
N GLY A 49 2.32 4.98 8.48
CA GLY A 49 3.79 4.95 8.43
C GLY A 49 4.39 5.55 7.16
N ASP A 50 3.56 6.08 6.26
CA ASP A 50 4.00 6.80 5.06
C ASP A 50 3.22 8.13 4.93
N SER A 51 3.87 9.17 4.42
CA SER A 51 3.23 10.44 4.08
C SER A 51 2.53 10.43 2.72
N THR A 52 2.73 9.37 1.94
CA THR A 52 2.21 9.25 0.57
C THR A 52 0.68 9.08 0.57
N GLN A 53 0.01 9.94 -0.18
CA GLN A 53 -1.43 9.83 -0.45
C GLN A 53 -1.66 9.07 -1.76
N LEU A 54 -2.65 8.19 -1.73
CA LEU A 54 -3.06 7.34 -2.84
C LEU A 54 -4.53 7.59 -3.15
N THR A 55 -4.84 7.95 -4.39
CA THR A 55 -6.22 8.01 -4.90
C THR A 55 -6.47 6.75 -5.69
N ILE A 56 -7.27 5.85 -5.12
CA ILE A 56 -7.47 4.51 -5.66
C ILE A 56 -8.97 4.13 -5.63
N PRO A 57 -9.39 3.17 -6.46
CA PRO A 57 -10.75 2.64 -6.39
C PRO A 57 -11.08 2.05 -5.03
N TYR A 58 -12.36 2.03 -4.67
CA TYR A 58 -12.84 1.47 -3.42
C TYR A 58 -13.92 0.39 -3.68
N SER A 59 -14.00 -0.59 -2.80
CA SER A 59 -15.06 -1.61 -2.82
C SER A 59 -16.39 -1.03 -2.34
N SER A 60 -17.52 -1.62 -2.72
CA SER A 60 -18.85 -1.20 -2.24
C SER A 60 -18.95 -1.14 -0.71
N ASP A 61 -18.22 -2.01 0.00
CA ASP A 61 -18.18 -2.05 1.46
C ASP A 61 -17.57 -0.78 2.06
N CYS A 62 -16.74 -0.07 1.29
CA CYS A 62 -16.12 1.18 1.69
C CYS A 62 -16.90 2.42 1.22
N ALA A 63 -18.05 2.29 0.55
CA ALA A 63 -18.79 3.44 0.01
C ALA A 63 -19.24 4.47 1.06
N SER A 64 -19.46 4.01 2.30
CA SER A 64 -19.90 4.85 3.41
C SER A 64 -18.77 5.24 4.38
N VAL A 65 -17.51 5.08 4.00
CA VAL A 65 -16.39 5.56 4.84
C VAL A 65 -16.30 7.08 4.80
N THR A 66 -16.00 7.67 5.95
CA THR A 66 -15.82 9.11 6.08
C THR A 66 -14.34 9.46 6.18
N ALA A 67 -14.01 10.72 5.91
CA ALA A 67 -12.67 11.24 6.17
C ALA A 67 -12.27 10.95 7.63
N ASN A 68 -10.97 10.73 7.84
CA ASN A 68 -10.35 10.41 9.13
C ASN A 68 -10.59 8.98 9.66
N GLN A 69 -11.36 8.12 8.97
CA GLN A 69 -11.51 6.71 9.32
C GLN A 69 -10.33 5.84 8.84
N PHE A 70 -10.17 4.65 9.40
CA PHE A 70 -9.16 3.68 8.95
C PHE A 70 -9.79 2.56 8.11
N VAL A 71 -9.08 2.17 7.07
CA VAL A 71 -9.48 1.17 6.06
C VAL A 71 -8.32 0.26 5.72
N TRP A 72 -8.63 -0.93 5.23
CA TRP A 72 -7.68 -1.85 4.63
C TRP A 72 -7.55 -1.59 3.14
N VAL A 73 -6.32 -1.39 2.67
CA VAL A 73 -5.98 -1.26 1.25
C VAL A 73 -5.34 -2.56 0.79
N ALA A 74 -5.97 -3.25 -0.14
CA ALA A 74 -5.40 -4.42 -0.77
C ALA A 74 -4.64 -4.01 -2.04
N ALA A 75 -3.43 -4.52 -2.21
CA ALA A 75 -2.58 -4.26 -3.37
C ALA A 75 -2.17 -5.60 -4.02
N PRO A 76 -3.10 -6.28 -4.74
CA PRO A 76 -2.78 -7.47 -5.51
C PRO A 76 -1.78 -7.09 -6.62
N TYR A 77 -0.61 -7.70 -6.61
CA TYR A 77 0.47 -7.42 -7.58
C TYR A 77 0.98 -5.96 -7.54
N GLY A 78 0.93 -5.32 -6.36
CA GLY A 78 1.45 -3.98 -6.12
C GLY A 78 0.41 -2.85 -6.22
N PHE A 79 0.86 -1.61 -6.03
CA PHE A 79 -0.04 -0.45 -5.86
C PHE A 79 -0.82 -0.03 -7.10
N ARG A 80 -0.41 -0.47 -8.30
CA ARG A 80 -1.10 -0.12 -9.56
C ARG A 80 -2.53 -0.67 -9.60
N ASN A 81 -2.77 -1.79 -8.93
CA ASN A 81 -4.07 -2.43 -8.80
C ASN A 81 -4.62 -2.32 -7.37
N ALA A 82 -4.14 -1.35 -6.59
CA ALA A 82 -4.59 -1.19 -5.23
C ALA A 82 -6.07 -0.79 -5.18
N ILE A 83 -6.77 -1.35 -4.21
CA ILE A 83 -8.17 -1.03 -3.92
C ILE A 83 -8.32 -0.78 -2.42
N VAL A 84 -9.17 0.19 -2.06
CA VAL A 84 -9.69 0.26 -0.69
C VAL A 84 -10.64 -0.91 -0.53
N TRP A 85 -10.23 -1.91 0.23
CA TRP A 85 -10.84 -3.23 0.21
C TRP A 85 -11.94 -3.36 1.25
N GLN A 86 -11.68 -2.96 2.50
CA GLN A 86 -12.65 -3.11 3.59
C GLN A 86 -12.44 -2.05 4.68
N LYS A 87 -13.51 -1.76 5.43
CA LYS A 87 -13.43 -0.99 6.67
C LYS A 87 -12.67 -1.78 7.73
N ILE A 88 -11.96 -1.06 8.61
CA ILE A 88 -11.40 -1.66 9.83
C ILE A 88 -12.48 -1.58 10.92
N ASP A 89 -13.53 -2.36 10.75
CA ASP A 89 -14.47 -2.62 11.84
C ASP A 89 -14.05 -3.94 12.49
N PHE A 90 -13.57 -3.87 13.74
CA PHE A 90 -13.52 -5.03 14.62
C PHE A 90 -14.91 -5.19 15.23
N LYS A 91 -15.85 -5.76 14.47
CA LYS A 91 -17.13 -6.24 14.99
C LYS A 91 -17.20 -7.74 14.88
#